data_AF-A0ABC9YJ30-F1
#
_entry.id   AF-A0ABC9YJ30-F1
#
_cell.length_a   1.000
_cell.length_b   1.000
_cell.length_c   1.000
_cell.angle_alpha   90.00
_cell.angle_beta   90.00
_cell.angle_gamma   90.00
#
_symmetry.space_group_name_H-M   'P 1'
#
loop_
_entity.id
_entity.type
_entity.pdbx_description
1 polymer ?
#
loop_
_entity_poly.entity_id
_entity_poly.type
_entity_poly.pdbx_seq_one_letter_code
_entity_poly.pdbx_strand_id
1 'polypeptide(L)'
;MPLLMQPRIQLAFWAASAHCTEKSVCLEKDDDELGPSREQEEEPEPEVITESLSLSELRDMRKDFSRLPGEHIITWLLRCWDNGASSLELEGREAKQLGSLSKEGGIDKAIGKKAQALSLWRRLLSSVRERYPFSEDAVCRPGKWTTMERGIQYLRELAMREMVYYDPDNVQLPTDPDEVQCTRPVWQKFVWSAPLLYASSLVVMD
;
A
#
# COMPACT_ATOMS: atom_id res chain seq x y z
N MET A 1 13.78 -27.99 14.82
CA MET A 1 13.25 -27.52 13.53
C MET A 1 13.31 -26.00 13.53
N PRO A 2 14.23 -25.35 12.79
CA PRO A 2 14.26 -23.91 12.76
C PRO A 2 13.25 -23.39 11.73
N LEU A 3 12.46 -22.43 12.18
CA LEU A 3 11.52 -21.64 11.40
C LEU A 3 12.33 -20.81 10.39
N LEU A 4 12.18 -21.11 9.10
CA LEU A 4 12.65 -20.24 8.01
C LEU A 4 11.84 -18.93 8.07
N MET A 5 12.48 -17.89 8.61
CA MET A 5 12.02 -16.51 8.48
C MET A 5 12.02 -16.13 7.00
N GLN A 6 10.84 -16.05 6.40
CA GLN A 6 10.68 -15.53 5.04
C GLN A 6 11.00 -14.02 5.05
N PRO A 7 11.79 -13.51 4.09
CA PRO A 7 12.18 -12.12 4.08
C PRO A 7 10.97 -11.22 3.82
N ARG A 8 10.71 -10.30 4.74
CA ARG A 8 9.83 -9.13 4.54
C ARG A 8 10.30 -8.38 3.29
N ILE A 9 9.43 -7.66 2.59
CA ILE A 9 9.82 -6.88 1.38
C ILE A 9 11.05 -5.98 1.63
N GLN A 10 11.28 -5.54 2.88
CA GLN A 10 12.51 -4.85 3.33
C GLN A 10 13.82 -5.68 3.29
N LEU A 11 13.79 -7.01 3.45
CA LEU A 11 14.98 -7.86 3.35
C LEU A 11 15.38 -8.15 1.89
N ALA A 12 14.40 -8.26 0.99
CA ALA A 12 14.67 -8.25 -0.45
C ALA A 12 15.26 -6.89 -0.87
N PHE A 13 14.79 -5.80 -0.25
CA PHE A 13 15.35 -4.45 -0.38
C PHE A 13 16.81 -4.38 0.08
N TRP A 14 17.16 -4.96 1.24
CA TRP A 14 18.54 -4.99 1.74
C TRP A 14 19.45 -5.87 0.88
N ALA A 15 19.01 -7.07 0.48
CA ALA A 15 19.82 -7.96 -0.36
C ALA A 15 20.06 -7.40 -1.77
N ALA A 16 19.05 -6.77 -2.38
CA ALA A 16 19.18 -6.17 -3.70
C ALA A 16 19.95 -4.83 -3.67
N SER A 17 19.86 -4.07 -2.58
CA SER A 17 20.56 -2.78 -2.41
C SER A 17 22.01 -2.97 -1.95
N ALA A 18 22.28 -3.89 -1.00
CA ALA A 18 23.62 -4.13 -0.45
C ALA A 18 24.60 -4.78 -1.43
N HIS A 19 24.11 -5.52 -2.43
CA HIS A 19 24.97 -6.09 -3.48
C HIS A 19 25.34 -5.11 -4.60
N CYS A 20 24.74 -3.91 -4.65
CA CYS A 20 25.07 -2.88 -5.64
C CYS A 20 25.90 -1.70 -5.09
N THR A 21 26.15 -1.62 -3.78
CA THR A 21 26.95 -0.55 -3.17
C THR A 21 27.99 -1.13 -2.20
N GLU A 22 29.07 -1.69 -2.75
CA GLU A 22 30.26 -1.94 -1.93
C GLU A 22 30.93 -0.61 -1.53
N LYS A 23 31.20 -0.50 -0.21
CA LYS A 23 31.97 0.51 0.57
C LYS A 23 31.12 1.70 1.07
N SER A 24 31.03 2.03 2.37
CA SER A 24 31.94 1.77 3.50
C SER A 24 31.33 2.19 4.86
N VAL A 25 31.69 1.42 5.91
CA VAL A 25 31.96 1.79 7.32
C VAL A 25 30.79 1.95 8.31
N CYS A 26 30.91 1.17 9.39
CA CYS A 26 30.06 1.04 10.58
C CYS A 26 30.52 1.94 11.75
N LEU A 27 29.76 1.87 12.85
CA LEU A 27 29.99 2.28 14.26
C LEU A 27 29.08 3.44 14.67
N GLU A 28 28.37 3.45 15.80
CA GLU A 28 28.28 2.55 16.95
C GLU A 28 26.95 2.87 17.69
N LYS A 29 26.51 1.96 18.54
CA LYS A 29 25.26 2.03 19.30
C LYS A 29 25.67 2.14 20.77
N ASP A 30 25.05 3.02 21.56
CA ASP A 30 25.08 2.94 23.01
C ASP A 30 23.67 3.19 23.58
N ASP A 31 23.24 2.22 24.38
CA ASP A 31 22.10 2.26 25.29
C ASP A 31 22.53 3.00 26.58
N ASP A 32 21.61 3.70 27.27
CA ASP A 32 21.42 3.49 28.72
C ASP A 32 20.28 4.31 29.37
N GLU A 33 19.55 3.59 30.22
CA GLU A 33 18.90 3.93 31.50
C GLU A 33 17.66 4.83 31.70
N LEU A 34 16.94 4.43 32.76
CA LEU A 34 15.55 4.67 33.17
C LEU A 34 15.40 5.75 34.27
N GLY A 35 14.25 6.45 34.23
CA GLY A 35 13.47 6.86 35.42
C GLY A 35 13.22 8.38 35.61
N PRO A 36 12.25 8.78 36.49
CA PRO A 36 10.84 8.40 36.49
C PRO A 36 9.84 9.59 36.63
N SER A 37 8.55 9.27 36.53
CA SER A 37 7.36 9.97 37.08
C SER A 37 7.04 11.42 36.67
N ARG A 38 5.90 11.62 35.99
CA ARG A 38 5.09 12.82 36.16
C ARG A 38 3.59 12.49 36.09
N GLU A 39 2.90 13.18 36.99
CA GLU A 39 1.54 13.01 37.47
C GLU A 39 0.46 13.21 36.40
N GLN A 40 -0.68 12.59 36.68
CA GLN A 40 -1.93 12.67 35.95
C GLN A 40 -2.48 14.11 35.94
N GLU A 41 -2.62 14.70 34.75
CA GLU A 41 -3.58 15.77 34.51
C GLU A 41 -4.63 15.24 33.54
N GLU A 42 -5.86 15.16 34.05
CA GLU A 42 -7.07 14.80 33.32
C GLU A 42 -7.46 15.99 32.44
N GLU A 43 -6.91 16.02 31.23
CA GLU A 43 -7.33 16.95 30.17
C GLU A 43 -8.75 16.58 29.72
N PRO A 44 -9.69 17.55 29.65
CA PRO A 44 -11.05 17.27 29.21
C PRO A 44 -11.05 16.79 27.76
N GLU A 45 -11.79 15.72 27.49
CA GLU A 45 -11.99 15.21 26.12
C GLU A 45 -12.40 16.37 25.20
N PRO A 46 -11.64 16.69 24.15
CA PRO A 46 -12.13 17.62 23.16
C PRO A 46 -13.33 16.94 22.51
N GLU A 47 -14.52 17.51 22.69
CA GLU A 47 -15.67 17.23 21.83
C GLU A 47 -15.20 17.48 20.39
N VAL A 48 -14.86 16.39 19.69
CA VAL A 48 -14.31 16.43 18.33
C VAL A 48 -15.47 16.85 17.41
N ILE A 49 -15.65 18.16 17.27
CA ILE A 49 -16.38 18.75 16.16
C ILE A 49 -15.55 18.41 14.93
N THR A 50 -15.89 17.31 14.27
CA THR A 50 -15.35 16.97 12.96
C THR A 50 -15.85 18.04 12.00
N GLU A 51 -15.03 19.07 11.77
CA GLU A 51 -15.29 20.01 10.69
C GLU A 51 -15.35 19.20 9.40
N SER A 52 -16.52 19.20 8.77
CA SER A 52 -16.69 18.49 7.52
C SER A 52 -15.95 19.20 6.40
N LEU A 53 -15.37 18.42 5.50
CA LEU A 53 -14.61 18.91 4.37
C LEU A 53 -15.45 19.85 3.50
N SER A 54 -14.82 20.95 3.10
CA SER A 54 -15.37 21.91 2.16
C SER A 54 -15.43 21.32 0.75
N LEU A 55 -16.31 21.88 -0.09
CA LEU A 55 -16.44 21.47 -1.49
C LEU A 55 -15.14 21.71 -2.30
N SER A 56 -14.35 22.71 -1.93
CA SER A 56 -13.02 22.96 -2.52
C SER A 56 -12.04 21.84 -2.20
N GLU A 57 -11.95 21.42 -0.94
CA GLU A 57 -11.07 20.33 -0.53
C GLU A 57 -11.45 19.03 -1.24
N LEU A 58 -12.74 18.71 -1.31
CA LEU A 58 -13.22 17.53 -2.04
C LEU A 58 -12.89 17.58 -3.54
N ARG A 59 -12.88 18.76 -4.16
CA ARG A 59 -12.49 18.92 -5.57
C ARG A 59 -11.00 18.70 -5.75
N ASP A 60 -10.19 19.20 -4.84
CA ASP A 60 -8.73 19.06 -4.91
C ASP A 60 -8.33 17.60 -4.66
N MET A 61 -8.93 16.95 -3.65
CA MET A 61 -8.82 15.50 -3.45
C MET A 61 -9.22 14.70 -4.68
N ARG A 62 -10.35 15.03 -5.33
CA ARG A 62 -10.76 14.36 -6.57
C ARG A 62 -9.65 14.44 -7.61
N LYS A 63 -8.96 15.57 -7.73
CA LYS A 63 -7.88 15.75 -8.70
C LYS A 63 -6.67 14.85 -8.39
N ASP A 64 -6.31 14.74 -7.12
CA ASP A 64 -5.13 13.99 -6.67
C ASP A 64 -5.35 12.46 -6.72
N PHE A 65 -6.57 12.01 -6.43
CA PHE A 65 -6.91 10.59 -6.36
C PHE A 65 -7.66 10.06 -7.58
N SER A 66 -7.90 10.86 -8.63
CA SER A 66 -8.50 10.37 -9.87
C SER A 66 -7.54 9.48 -10.65
N ARG A 67 -8.04 8.34 -11.15
CA ARG A 67 -7.32 7.44 -12.04
C ARG A 67 -7.00 8.13 -13.36
N LEU A 68 -5.77 8.03 -13.84
CA LEU A 68 -5.34 8.60 -15.12
C LEU A 68 -5.90 7.76 -16.29
N PRO A 69 -6.10 8.35 -17.49
CA PRO A 69 -6.52 7.57 -18.66
C PRO A 69 -5.51 6.46 -18.99
N GLY A 70 -5.96 5.21 -19.11
CA GLY A 70 -5.10 4.06 -19.40
C GLY A 70 -4.30 3.53 -18.21
N GLU A 71 -4.42 4.13 -17.02
CA GLU A 71 -3.79 3.63 -15.79
C GLU A 71 -4.48 2.34 -15.31
N HIS A 72 -3.70 1.32 -15.00
CA HIS A 72 -4.21 0.07 -14.43
C HIS A 72 -4.74 0.29 -13.01
N ILE A 73 -5.77 -0.48 -12.62
CA ILE A 73 -6.44 -0.29 -11.32
C ILE A 73 -5.48 -0.45 -10.13
N ILE A 74 -4.52 -1.38 -10.20
CA ILE A 74 -3.55 -1.62 -9.13
C ILE A 74 -2.50 -0.50 -9.08
N THR A 75 -1.99 -0.06 -10.23
CA THR A 75 -1.09 1.11 -10.32
C THR A 75 -1.74 2.36 -9.74
N TRP A 76 -3.02 2.58 -10.05
CA TRP A 76 -3.81 3.68 -9.48
C TRP A 76 -3.94 3.57 -7.96
N LEU A 77 -4.29 2.39 -7.43
CA LEU A 77 -4.38 2.17 -5.98
C LEU A 77 -3.05 2.43 -5.29
N LEU A 78 -1.94 1.96 -5.84
CA LEU A 78 -0.60 2.21 -5.30
C LEU A 78 -0.28 3.71 -5.27
N ARG A 79 -0.63 4.46 -6.32
CA ARG A 79 -0.49 5.92 -6.33
C ARG A 79 -1.39 6.60 -5.30
N CYS A 80 -2.62 6.14 -5.10
CA CYS A 80 -3.48 6.64 -4.04
C CYS A 80 -2.86 6.41 -2.66
N TRP A 81 -2.28 5.23 -2.42
CA TRP A 81 -1.55 4.94 -1.19
C TRP A 81 -0.37 5.90 -1.00
N ASP A 82 0.50 6.03 -2.01
CA ASP A 82 1.68 6.91 -1.97
C ASP A 82 1.31 8.38 -1.74
N ASN A 83 0.12 8.81 -2.19
CA ASN A 83 -0.43 10.14 -1.97
C ASN A 83 -1.16 10.29 -0.61
N GLY A 84 -1.06 9.31 0.30
CA GLY A 84 -1.60 9.42 1.65
C GLY A 84 -3.10 9.16 1.78
N ALA A 85 -3.70 8.35 0.89
CA ALA A 85 -5.12 7.98 1.00
C ALA A 85 -5.49 7.32 2.34
N SER A 86 -4.53 6.73 3.06
CA SER A 86 -4.73 6.12 4.37
C SER A 86 -4.97 7.13 5.48
N SER A 87 -4.45 8.35 5.35
CA SER A 87 -4.56 9.43 6.34
C SER A 87 -5.82 10.30 6.16
N LEU A 88 -6.56 10.11 5.07
CA LEU A 88 -7.70 10.94 4.71
C LEU A 88 -9.00 10.28 5.16
N GLU A 89 -9.48 10.62 6.35
CA GLU A 89 -10.79 10.19 6.85
C GLU A 89 -11.93 10.90 6.13
N LEU A 90 -12.94 10.14 5.72
CA LEU A 90 -14.09 10.64 4.98
C LEU A 90 -15.37 10.08 5.58
N GLU A 91 -16.35 10.94 5.79
CA GLU A 91 -17.72 10.51 6.03
C GLU A 91 -18.37 9.97 4.75
N GLY A 92 -19.45 9.18 4.91
CA GLY A 92 -20.18 8.64 3.77
C GLY A 92 -20.75 9.72 2.83
N ARG A 93 -21.07 10.92 3.34
CA ARG A 93 -21.56 12.04 2.53
C ARG A 93 -20.45 12.69 1.71
N GLU A 94 -19.27 12.89 2.28
CA GLU A 94 -18.09 13.44 1.62
C GLU A 94 -17.58 12.47 0.55
N ALA A 95 -17.52 11.18 0.88
CA ALA A 95 -17.16 10.13 -0.07
C ALA A 95 -18.10 10.06 -1.29
N LYS A 96 -19.40 10.32 -1.12
CA LYS A 96 -20.34 10.45 -2.24
C LYS A 96 -20.07 11.70 -3.08
N GLN A 97 -19.69 12.80 -2.44
CA GLN A 97 -19.40 14.07 -3.12
C GLN A 97 -18.07 14.05 -3.89
N LEU A 98 -17.11 13.18 -3.52
CA LEU A 98 -15.90 12.95 -4.31
C LEU A 98 -16.20 12.50 -5.75
N GLY A 99 -17.33 11.84 -6.00
CA GLY A 99 -17.75 11.46 -7.35
C GLY A 99 -16.85 10.40 -8.00
N SER A 100 -16.58 10.55 -9.29
CA SER A 100 -15.82 9.56 -10.07
C SER A 100 -14.31 9.71 -9.85
N LEU A 101 -13.69 8.74 -9.18
CA LEU A 101 -12.23 8.63 -9.04
C LEU A 101 -11.67 7.57 -9.98
N SER A 102 -12.28 6.39 -9.99
CA SER A 102 -11.84 5.23 -10.76
C SER A 102 -12.19 5.31 -12.25
N LYS A 103 -13.19 6.12 -12.63
CA LYS A 103 -13.80 6.11 -13.98
C LYS A 103 -14.55 4.80 -14.29
N GLU A 104 -14.88 4.04 -13.26
CA GLU A 104 -15.70 2.84 -13.32
C GLU A 104 -16.87 3.00 -12.36
N GLY A 105 -18.08 3.20 -12.90
CA GLY A 105 -19.25 3.55 -12.09
C GLY A 105 -19.58 2.57 -10.96
N GLY A 106 -19.21 1.29 -11.10
CA GLY A 106 -19.36 0.30 -10.03
C GLY A 106 -18.47 0.58 -8.81
N ILE A 107 -17.20 0.92 -9.04
CA ILE A 107 -16.24 1.26 -7.98
C ILE A 107 -16.60 2.62 -7.39
N ASP A 108 -16.86 3.63 -8.23
CA ASP A 108 -17.17 4.99 -7.78
C ASP A 108 -18.42 5.03 -6.89
N LYS A 109 -19.45 4.25 -7.24
CA LYS A 109 -20.65 4.10 -6.41
C LYS A 109 -20.35 3.39 -5.08
N ALA A 110 -19.47 2.39 -5.10
CA ALA A 110 -19.10 1.63 -3.90
C ALA A 110 -18.30 2.48 -2.88
N ILE A 111 -17.48 3.43 -3.35
CA ILE A 111 -16.69 4.33 -2.47
C ILE A 111 -17.60 5.13 -1.52
N GLY A 112 -18.70 5.65 -2.06
CA GLY A 112 -19.71 6.41 -1.30
C GLY A 112 -20.79 5.55 -0.64
N LYS A 113 -20.76 4.22 -0.76
CA LYS A 113 -21.84 3.33 -0.30
C LYS A 113 -21.94 3.27 1.24
N LYS A 114 -20.79 3.21 1.93
CA LYS A 114 -20.72 3.09 3.39
C LYS A 114 -20.94 4.46 4.06
N ALA A 115 -21.87 4.52 5.02
CA ALA A 115 -22.19 5.74 5.78
C ALA A 115 -21.13 6.06 6.86
N GLN A 116 -20.55 5.03 7.47
CA GLN A 116 -19.50 5.14 8.49
C GLN A 116 -18.31 5.98 7.99
N ALA A 117 -17.70 6.78 8.86
CA ALA A 117 -16.43 7.43 8.60
C ALA A 117 -15.31 6.39 8.45
N LEU A 118 -14.61 6.45 7.32
CA LEU A 118 -13.52 5.54 6.96
C LEU A 118 -12.51 6.30 6.12
N SER A 119 -11.22 5.96 6.29
CA SER A 119 -10.19 6.43 5.38
C SER A 119 -10.53 6.17 3.92
N LEU A 120 -10.13 7.10 3.04
CA LEU A 120 -10.24 6.96 1.60
C LEU A 120 -9.63 5.63 1.16
N TRP A 121 -8.52 5.22 1.77
CA TRP A 121 -7.89 3.93 1.52
C TRP A 121 -8.80 2.73 1.75
N ARG A 122 -9.44 2.63 2.92
CA ARG A 122 -10.36 1.52 3.23
C ARG A 122 -11.56 1.50 2.29
N ARG A 123 -12.05 2.68 1.88
CA ARG A 123 -13.13 2.80 0.90
C ARG A 123 -12.70 2.30 -0.47
N LEU A 124 -11.50 2.66 -0.93
CA LEU A 124 -10.94 2.24 -2.22
C LEU A 124 -10.74 0.72 -2.28
N LEU A 125 -10.07 0.13 -1.28
CA LEU A 125 -9.84 -1.32 -1.23
C LEU A 125 -11.16 -2.11 -1.25
N SER A 126 -12.12 -1.71 -0.40
CA SER A 126 -13.43 -2.36 -0.35
C SER A 126 -14.20 -2.25 -1.67
N SER A 127 -14.07 -1.12 -2.37
CA SER A 127 -14.78 -0.87 -3.63
C SER A 127 -14.19 -1.63 -4.80
N VAL A 128 -12.85 -1.70 -4.87
CA VAL A 128 -12.14 -2.48 -5.88
C VAL A 128 -12.40 -3.97 -5.68
N ARG A 129 -12.38 -4.47 -4.43
CA ARG A 129 -12.72 -5.87 -4.13
C ARG A 129 -14.17 -6.23 -4.42
N GLU A 130 -15.13 -5.32 -4.20
CA GLU A 130 -16.53 -5.55 -4.59
C GLU A 130 -16.68 -5.66 -6.11
N ARG A 131 -15.88 -4.91 -6.88
CA ARG A 131 -15.91 -4.94 -8.35
C ARG A 131 -15.17 -6.14 -8.94
N TYR A 132 -14.03 -6.50 -8.35
CA TYR A 132 -13.14 -7.57 -8.76
C TYR A 132 -13.04 -8.55 -7.59
N PRO A 133 -13.91 -9.57 -7.52
CA PRO A 133 -13.94 -10.50 -6.39
C PRO A 133 -12.80 -11.52 -6.43
N PHE A 134 -12.20 -11.79 -7.60
CA PHE A 134 -11.11 -12.72 -7.76
C PHE A 134 -9.80 -11.99 -8.06
N SER A 135 -8.70 -12.50 -7.48
CA SER A 135 -7.40 -11.85 -7.57
C SER A 135 -6.94 -11.70 -9.03
N GLU A 136 -7.29 -12.66 -9.87
CA GLU A 136 -6.94 -12.78 -11.27
C GLU A 136 -7.56 -11.69 -12.14
N ASP A 137 -8.69 -11.11 -11.70
CA ASP A 137 -9.41 -10.08 -12.44
C ASP A 137 -8.75 -8.71 -12.29
N ALA A 138 -8.05 -8.47 -11.16
CA ALA A 138 -7.21 -7.29 -10.98
C ALA A 138 -5.88 -7.49 -11.73
N VAL A 139 -5.84 -6.96 -12.95
CA VAL A 139 -4.68 -7.06 -13.82
C VAL A 139 -3.51 -6.24 -13.26
N CYS A 140 -2.50 -6.93 -12.71
CA CYS A 140 -1.13 -6.43 -12.63
C CYS A 140 -0.40 -6.88 -13.90
N ARG A 141 -0.28 -6.02 -14.89
CA ARG A 141 0.58 -6.31 -16.05
C ARG A 141 1.93 -5.65 -15.81
N PRO A 142 2.99 -6.41 -15.51
CA PRO A 142 4.31 -5.86 -15.71
C PRO A 142 4.44 -5.53 -17.19
N GLY A 143 4.72 -4.27 -17.52
CA GLY A 143 5.57 -4.04 -18.69
C GLY A 143 6.86 -4.84 -18.48
N LYS A 144 7.52 -5.31 -19.55
CA LYS A 144 8.85 -5.93 -19.42
C LYS A 144 9.75 -4.93 -18.68
N TRP A 145 9.97 -5.13 -17.38
CA TRP A 145 10.67 -4.15 -16.57
C TRP A 145 12.15 -4.30 -16.92
N THR A 146 12.75 -3.29 -17.53
CA THR A 146 14.15 -3.36 -18.00
C THR A 146 15.13 -2.73 -17.01
N THR A 147 14.61 -2.10 -15.95
CA THR A 147 15.40 -1.40 -14.93
C THR A 147 14.94 -1.83 -13.54
N MET A 148 15.80 -1.67 -12.55
CA MET A 148 15.53 -2.06 -11.17
C MET A 148 14.35 -1.27 -10.58
N GLU A 149 14.21 0.01 -10.91
CA GLU A 149 13.11 0.87 -10.43
C GLU A 149 11.76 0.36 -10.92
N ARG A 150 11.69 -0.11 -12.18
CA ARG A 150 10.48 -0.74 -12.72
C ARG A 150 10.23 -2.11 -12.09
N GLY A 151 11.28 -2.84 -11.72
CA GLY A 151 11.16 -4.09 -10.97
C GLY A 151 10.59 -3.85 -9.56
N ILE A 152 11.11 -2.86 -8.84
CA ILE A 152 10.62 -2.45 -7.51
C ILE A 152 9.16 -2.01 -7.62
N GLN A 153 8.83 -1.16 -8.59
CA GLN A 153 7.45 -0.73 -8.81
C GLN A 153 6.52 -1.93 -9.06
N TYR A 154 6.96 -2.91 -9.85
CA TYR A 154 6.18 -4.12 -10.10
C TYR A 154 5.98 -4.97 -8.84
N LEU A 155 6.99 -5.08 -7.97
CA LEU A 155 6.85 -5.74 -6.67
C LEU A 155 5.81 -5.05 -5.79
N ARG A 156 5.84 -3.72 -5.71
CA ARG A 156 4.84 -2.94 -4.96
C ARG A 156 3.44 -3.13 -5.52
N GLU A 157 3.29 -3.21 -6.85
CA GLU A 157 2.00 -3.53 -7.48
C GLU A 157 1.53 -4.95 -7.17
N LEU A 158 2.43 -5.94 -7.11
CA LEU A 158 2.08 -7.30 -6.68
C LEU A 158 1.65 -7.32 -5.21
N ALA A 159 2.37 -6.64 -4.33
CA ALA A 159 2.01 -6.50 -2.91
C ALA A 159 0.65 -5.81 -2.74
N MET A 160 0.41 -4.75 -3.51
CA MET A 160 -0.86 -4.03 -3.51
C MET A 160 -2.04 -4.94 -3.91
N ARG A 161 -1.84 -5.80 -4.92
CA ARG A 161 -2.83 -6.81 -5.29
C ARG A 161 -3.09 -7.78 -4.15
N GLU A 162 -2.06 -8.35 -3.52
CA GLU A 162 -2.26 -9.24 -2.36
C GLU A 162 -3.07 -8.53 -1.27
N MET A 163 -2.77 -7.26 -0.99
CA MET A 163 -3.46 -6.47 0.02
C MET A 163 -4.95 -6.26 -0.26
N VAL A 164 -5.35 -6.09 -1.53
CA VAL A 164 -6.77 -5.98 -1.92
C VAL A 164 -7.56 -7.25 -1.60
N TYR A 165 -6.94 -8.42 -1.82
CA TYR A 165 -7.60 -9.72 -1.70
C TYR A 165 -7.36 -10.41 -0.35
N TYR A 166 -6.51 -9.85 0.50
CA TYR A 166 -6.26 -10.37 1.84
C TYR A 166 -7.49 -10.21 2.74
N ASP A 167 -7.63 -11.11 3.72
CA ASP A 167 -8.77 -11.13 4.64
C ASP A 167 -8.79 -9.87 5.54
N PRO A 168 -9.81 -8.99 5.44
CA PRO A 168 -9.90 -7.77 6.24
C PRO A 168 -10.11 -8.04 7.73
N ASP A 169 -10.55 -9.24 8.12
CA ASP A 169 -10.73 -9.64 9.52
C ASP A 169 -9.43 -10.10 10.18
N ASN A 170 -8.36 -10.23 9.38
CA ASN A 170 -7.05 -10.63 9.86
C ASN A 170 -6.21 -9.41 10.24
N VAL A 171 -6.21 -9.10 11.53
CA VAL A 171 -5.53 -7.97 12.20
C VAL A 171 -4.00 -7.99 12.03
N GLN A 172 -3.40 -9.07 11.51
CA GLN A 172 -1.94 -9.22 11.40
C GLN A 172 -1.32 -8.69 10.10
N LEU A 173 -2.10 -8.22 9.12
CA LEU A 173 -1.49 -7.69 7.89
C LEU A 173 -1.04 -6.24 8.07
N PRO A 174 0.15 -5.88 7.57
CA PRO A 174 0.53 -4.49 7.43
C PRO A 174 -0.52 -3.67 6.67
N THR A 175 -0.77 -2.46 7.17
CA THR A 175 -1.60 -1.48 6.45
C THR A 175 -0.84 -0.94 5.23
N ASP A 176 0.49 -1.11 5.20
CA ASP A 176 1.42 -0.60 4.20
C ASP A 176 1.83 -1.68 3.17
N PRO A 177 1.66 -1.45 1.85
CA PRO A 177 2.17 -2.32 0.79
C PRO A 177 3.68 -2.59 0.85
N ASP A 178 4.48 -1.68 1.40
CA ASP A 178 5.95 -1.84 1.50
C ASP A 178 6.37 -2.78 2.64
N GLU A 179 5.46 -3.07 3.57
CA GLU A 179 5.68 -3.98 4.70
C GLU A 179 5.15 -5.40 4.45
N VAL A 180 4.35 -5.59 3.39
CA VAL A 180 3.78 -6.90 3.02
C VAL A 180 4.92 -7.93 2.88
N GLN A 181 4.73 -9.14 3.37
CA GLN A 181 5.73 -10.19 3.16
C GLN A 181 5.65 -10.69 1.72
N CYS A 182 6.81 -10.83 1.07
CA CYS A 182 6.85 -11.36 -0.29
C CYS A 182 6.55 -12.85 -0.23
N THR A 183 5.30 -13.24 -0.52
CA THR A 183 4.93 -14.65 -0.52
C THR A 183 5.64 -15.37 -1.67
N ARG A 184 5.90 -16.68 -1.52
CA ARG A 184 6.57 -17.47 -2.58
C ARG A 184 5.90 -17.35 -3.96
N PRO A 185 4.56 -17.35 -4.09
CA PRO A 185 3.91 -17.12 -5.39
C PRO A 185 4.16 -15.73 -5.97
N VAL A 186 4.21 -14.68 -5.13
CA VAL A 186 4.53 -13.31 -5.55
C VAL A 186 5.98 -13.24 -6.03
N TRP A 187 6.91 -13.83 -5.28
CA TRP A 187 8.32 -13.91 -5.65
C TRP A 187 8.52 -14.62 -6.99
N GLN A 188 7.89 -15.78 -7.20
CA GLN A 188 7.97 -16.51 -8.46
C GLN A 188 7.45 -15.68 -9.66
N LYS A 189 6.32 -14.98 -9.49
CA LYS A 189 5.79 -14.07 -10.52
C LYS A 189 6.74 -12.93 -10.84
N PHE A 190 7.50 -12.45 -9.85
CA PHE A 190 8.53 -11.43 -10.04
C PHE A 190 9.75 -11.96 -10.78
N VAL A 191 10.31 -13.09 -10.33
CA VAL A 191 11.48 -13.72 -10.95
C VAL A 191 11.20 -14.10 -12.41
N TRP A 192 10.02 -14.64 -12.71
CA TRP A 192 9.65 -14.99 -14.08
C TRP A 192 9.38 -13.79 -15.00
N SER A 193 9.11 -12.61 -14.44
CA SER A 193 8.99 -11.38 -15.24
C SER A 193 10.33 -10.66 -15.44
N ALA A 194 11.41 -11.15 -14.81
CA ALA A 194 12.71 -10.51 -14.86
C ALA A 194 13.37 -10.57 -16.24
N PRO A 195 14.06 -9.50 -16.66
CA PRO A 195 14.99 -9.57 -17.78
C PRO A 195 16.01 -10.68 -17.58
N LEU A 196 16.45 -11.29 -18.68
CA LEU A 196 17.48 -12.33 -18.67
C LEU A 196 18.76 -11.91 -17.92
N LEU A 197 19.08 -10.61 -17.93
CA LEU A 197 20.23 -10.05 -17.22
C LEU A 197 20.15 -10.19 -15.68
N TYR A 198 18.94 -10.25 -15.12
CA TYR A 198 18.70 -10.36 -13.68
C TYR A 198 18.16 -11.73 -13.25
N ALA A 199 17.60 -12.50 -14.19
CA ALA A 199 16.99 -13.80 -13.91
C ALA A 199 17.94 -14.75 -13.16
N SER A 200 19.21 -14.84 -13.57
CA SER A 200 20.19 -15.71 -12.92
C SER A 200 20.54 -15.31 -11.49
N SER A 201 20.57 -14.00 -11.17
CA SER A 201 20.85 -13.50 -9.82
C SER A 201 19.65 -13.63 -8.89
N LEU A 202 18.43 -13.51 -9.43
CA LEU A 202 17.20 -13.59 -8.65
C LEU A 202 16.78 -15.03 -8.32
N VAL A 203 17.07 -16.00 -9.21
CA VAL A 203 16.77 -17.43 -8.98
C VAL A 203 17.61 -18.03 -7.85
N VAL A 204 18.80 -17.51 -7.59
CA VAL A 204 19.71 -18.01 -6.54
C VAL A 204 19.25 -17.62 -5.12
N MET A 205 18.27 -16.71 -4.99
CA MET A 205 17.78 -16.21 -3.71
C MET A 205 16.53 -16.94 -3.16
N ASP A 206 16.11 -18.08 -3.75
CA ASP A 206 15.00 -18.94 -3.25
C ASP A 206 15.46 -19.96 -2.19
#